data_AF-A0A7V9CAS6-F1
#
_entry.id   AF-A0A7V9CAS6-F1
#
_cell.length_a   1.000
_cell.length_b   1.000
_cell.length_c   1.000
_cell.angle_alpha   90.00
_cell.angle_beta   90.00
_cell.angle_gamma   90.00
#
_symmetry.space_group_name_H-M   'P 1'
#
loop_
_entity.id
_entity.type
_entity.pdbx_description
1 polymer ?
#
loop_
_entity_poly.entity_id
_entity_poly.type
_entity_poly.pdbx_seq_one_letter_code
_entity_poly.pdbx_strand_id
1 'polypeptide(L)'
;PEAWRALLERAEERREQAAEATEEAGAERLELEPKGRARQGVKRELDEAAKRSGRRARTEVLDLVLTLAAIGFRDLACVAEGAEEAVLGTDRVPADIPRGDPRRLREASERCEQTRLSLELNVTEDLAFPALSFRLASLVGASA
;
A
#
# COMPACT_ATOMS: atom_id res chain seq x y z
N PRO A 1 0.07 -19.46 -4.51
CA PRO A 1 0.17 -18.04 -4.93
C PRO A 1 0.99 -17.25 -3.91
N GLU A 2 1.93 -16.42 -4.34
CA GLU A 2 2.71 -15.59 -3.41
C GLU A 2 1.77 -14.56 -2.76
N ALA A 3 1.83 -14.43 -1.43
CA ALA A 3 0.85 -13.63 -0.66
C ALA A 3 0.77 -12.16 -1.08
N TRP A 4 1.83 -11.61 -1.68
CA TRP A 4 1.88 -10.23 -2.16
C TRP A 4 1.13 -10.00 -3.48
N ARG A 5 0.84 -11.04 -4.29
CA ARG A 5 0.16 -10.85 -5.58
C ARG A 5 -1.26 -10.32 -5.41
N ALA A 6 -2.00 -10.87 -4.44
CA ALA A 6 -3.34 -10.39 -4.12
C ALA A 6 -3.34 -8.91 -3.67
N LEU A 7 -2.25 -8.43 -3.06
CA LEU A 7 -2.10 -7.01 -2.70
C LEU A 7 -1.88 -6.13 -3.93
N LEU A 8 -1.06 -6.56 -4.88
CA LEU A 8 -0.83 -5.82 -6.13
C LEU A 8 -2.07 -5.80 -7.03
N GLU A 9 -2.82 -6.91 -7.06
CA GLU A 9 -4.12 -7.01 -7.75
C GLU A 9 -5.10 -6.00 -7.13
N ARG A 10 -5.23 -5.98 -5.81
CA ARG A 10 -6.12 -5.03 -5.12
C ARG A 10 -5.70 -3.56 -5.30
N ALA A 11 -4.39 -3.29 -5.40
CA ALA A 11 -3.89 -1.96 -5.73
C ALA A 11 -4.22 -1.56 -7.17
N GLU A 12 -4.25 -2.51 -8.11
CA GLU A 12 -4.66 -2.25 -9.50
C GLU A 12 -6.17 -2.05 -9.61
N GLU A 13 -6.98 -2.87 -8.94
CA GLU A 13 -8.44 -2.66 -8.85
C GLU A 13 -8.76 -1.26 -8.34
N ARG A 14 -8.05 -0.80 -7.29
CA ARG A 14 -8.27 0.54 -6.73
C ARG A 14 -7.84 1.65 -7.68
N ARG A 15 -6.77 1.44 -8.46
CA ARG A 15 -6.34 2.35 -9.52
C ARG A 15 -7.41 2.52 -10.59
N GLU A 16 -7.94 1.41 -11.08
CA GLU A 16 -8.98 1.39 -12.12
C GLU A 16 -10.22 2.12 -11.63
N GLN A 17 -10.73 1.78 -10.44
CA GLN A 17 -11.89 2.44 -9.83
C GLN A 17 -11.71 3.96 -9.68
N ALA A 18 -10.52 4.41 -9.25
CA ALA A 18 -10.26 5.83 -9.07
C ALA A 18 -10.11 6.59 -10.41
N ALA A 19 -9.52 5.94 -11.42
CA ALA A 19 -9.44 6.49 -12.77
C ALA A 19 -10.84 6.60 -13.36
N GLU A 20 -11.63 5.53 -13.34
CA GLU A 20 -13.01 5.48 -13.85
C GLU A 20 -13.89 6.55 -13.21
N ALA A 21 -13.91 6.65 -11.87
CA ALA A 21 -14.68 7.69 -11.19
C ALA A 21 -14.27 9.13 -11.59
N THR A 22 -12.99 9.34 -11.91
CA THR A 22 -12.49 10.63 -12.39
C THR A 22 -12.85 10.87 -13.87
N GLU A 23 -12.85 9.82 -14.69
CA GLU A 23 -13.29 9.87 -16.09
C GLU A 23 -14.78 10.16 -16.20
N GLU A 24 -15.61 9.52 -15.38
CA GLU A 24 -17.06 9.77 -15.30
C GLU A 24 -17.35 11.22 -14.94
N ALA A 25 -16.76 11.71 -13.84
CA ALA A 25 -16.90 13.11 -13.44
C ALA A 25 -16.33 14.09 -14.49
N GLY A 26 -15.26 13.69 -15.19
CA GLY A 26 -14.69 14.44 -16.29
C GLY A 26 -15.62 14.50 -17.51
N ALA A 27 -16.28 13.39 -17.85
CA ALA A 27 -17.23 13.31 -18.96
C ALA A 27 -18.43 14.24 -18.71
N GLU A 28 -19.01 14.20 -17.52
CA GLU A 28 -20.09 15.13 -17.10
C GLU A 28 -19.67 16.59 -17.27
N ARG A 29 -18.46 16.94 -16.82
CA ARG A 29 -17.93 18.29 -17.00
C ARG A 29 -17.73 18.65 -18.48
N LEU A 30 -17.22 17.72 -19.29
CA LEU A 30 -16.95 17.95 -20.71
C LEU A 30 -18.23 18.14 -21.54
N GLU A 31 -19.37 17.63 -21.08
CA GLU A 31 -20.68 17.88 -21.72
C GLU A 31 -21.12 19.34 -21.59
N LEU A 32 -20.77 19.99 -20.47
CA LEU A 32 -21.07 21.41 -20.21
C LEU A 32 -20.15 22.36 -20.98
N GLU A 33 -19.03 21.87 -21.52
CA GLU A 33 -18.06 22.68 -22.25
C GLU A 33 -18.58 23.08 -23.65
N PRO A 34 -18.43 24.35 -24.06
CA PRO A 34 -18.84 24.81 -25.37
C PRO A 34 -18.12 24.05 -26.49
N LYS A 35 -18.84 23.77 -27.59
CA LYS A 35 -18.25 23.12 -28.77
C LYS A 35 -17.16 24.02 -29.38
N GLY A 36 -16.01 23.44 -29.72
CA GLY A 36 -14.93 24.16 -30.38
C GLY A 36 -13.54 23.61 -30.06
N ARG A 37 -12.50 24.29 -30.56
CA ARG A 37 -11.10 23.87 -30.39
C ARG A 37 -10.67 23.79 -28.91
N ALA A 38 -11.19 24.65 -28.04
CA ALA A 38 -10.87 24.65 -26.61
C ALA A 38 -11.32 23.35 -25.90
N ARG A 39 -12.44 22.75 -26.32
CA ARG A 39 -12.99 21.52 -25.75
C ARG A 39 -12.02 20.34 -25.85
N GLN A 40 -11.21 20.28 -26.92
CA GLN A 40 -10.20 19.24 -27.06
C GLN A 40 -9.05 19.40 -26.06
N GLY A 41 -8.71 20.64 -25.70
CA GLY A 41 -7.75 20.93 -24.64
C GLY A 41 -8.26 20.45 -23.28
N VAL A 42 -9.50 20.82 -22.94
CA VAL A 42 -10.16 20.39 -21.69
C VAL A 42 -10.25 18.86 -21.60
N LYS A 43 -10.65 18.18 -22.69
CA LYS A 43 -10.67 16.71 -22.72
C LYS A 43 -9.30 16.11 -22.34
N ARG A 44 -8.20 16.60 -22.93
CA ARG A 44 -6.86 16.09 -22.63
C ARG A 44 -6.47 16.30 -21.18
N GLU A 45 -6.84 17.44 -20.59
CA GLU A 45 -6.57 17.71 -19.17
C GLU A 45 -7.33 16.76 -18.25
N LEU A 46 -8.58 16.44 -18.60
CA LEU A 46 -9.41 15.47 -17.86
C LEU A 46 -8.86 14.05 -17.98
N ASP A 47 -8.44 13.63 -19.17
CA ASP A 47 -7.79 12.33 -19.40
C ASP A 47 -6.50 12.21 -18.53
N GLU A 48 -5.69 13.27 -18.47
CA GLU A 48 -4.50 13.30 -17.60
C GLU A 48 -4.84 13.40 -16.11
N ALA A 49 -5.96 13.99 -15.74
CA ALA A 49 -6.45 14.00 -14.36
C ALA A 49 -6.84 12.58 -13.91
N ALA A 50 -7.56 11.82 -14.74
CA ALA A 50 -7.91 10.43 -14.46
C ALA A 50 -6.68 9.55 -14.29
N LYS A 51 -5.70 9.63 -15.20
CA LYS A 51 -4.43 8.89 -15.09
C LYS A 51 -3.68 9.22 -13.80
N ARG A 52 -3.65 10.50 -13.39
CA ARG A 52 -3.02 10.92 -12.13
C ARG A 52 -3.79 10.41 -10.91
N SER A 53 -5.12 10.45 -10.95
CA SER A 53 -5.99 9.93 -9.90
C SER A 53 -5.75 8.43 -9.67
N GLY A 54 -5.77 7.64 -10.74
CA GLY A 54 -5.48 6.21 -10.67
C GLY A 54 -4.08 5.91 -10.11
N ARG A 55 -3.03 6.60 -10.59
CA ARG A 55 -1.67 6.42 -10.05
C ARG A 55 -1.60 6.72 -8.55
N ARG A 56 -2.23 7.82 -8.10
CA ARG A 56 -2.27 8.18 -6.69
C ARG A 56 -2.97 7.11 -5.85
N ALA A 57 -4.13 6.64 -6.31
CA ALA A 57 -4.89 5.62 -5.59
C ALA A 57 -4.11 4.30 -5.44
N ARG A 58 -3.34 3.90 -6.47
CA ARG A 58 -2.42 2.76 -6.37
C ARG A 58 -1.38 2.98 -5.27
N THR A 59 -0.70 4.13 -5.31
CA THR A 59 0.34 4.48 -4.32
C THR A 59 -0.22 4.49 -2.90
N GLU A 60 -1.40 5.07 -2.68
CA GLU A 60 -2.06 5.12 -1.37
C GLU A 60 -2.35 3.72 -0.82
N VAL A 61 -2.77 2.77 -1.65
CA VAL A 61 -2.99 1.37 -1.20
C VAL A 61 -1.69 0.72 -0.77
N LEU A 62 -0.62 0.87 -1.56
CA LEU A 62 0.67 0.25 -1.26
C LEU A 62 1.33 0.87 -0.02
N ASP A 63 1.25 2.19 0.13
CA ASP A 63 1.70 2.90 1.32
C ASP A 63 0.94 2.43 2.57
N LEU A 64 -0.38 2.33 2.49
CA LEU A 64 -1.22 1.84 3.59
C LEU A 64 -0.85 0.40 3.99
N VAL A 65 -0.68 -0.50 3.02
CA VAL A 65 -0.34 -1.90 3.29
C VAL A 65 1.01 -2.02 4.00
N LEU A 66 2.02 -1.27 3.55
CA LEU A 66 3.34 -1.29 4.18
C LEU A 66 3.34 -0.66 5.57
N THR A 67 2.56 0.41 5.75
CA THR A 67 2.35 1.04 7.07
C THR A 67 1.69 0.06 8.04
N LEU A 68 0.63 -0.62 7.62
CA LEU A 68 -0.06 -1.61 8.46
C LEU A 68 0.85 -2.80 8.79
N ALA A 69 1.69 -3.25 7.85
CA ALA A 69 2.66 -4.31 8.10
C ALA A 69 3.73 -3.88 9.12
N ALA A 70 4.25 -2.65 9.00
CA ALA A 70 5.20 -2.09 9.96
C ALA A 70 4.60 -1.98 11.38
N ILE A 71 3.39 -1.41 11.48
CA ILE A 71 2.65 -1.34 12.76
C ILE A 71 2.44 -2.74 13.34
N GLY A 72 2.04 -3.71 12.51
CA GLY A 72 1.87 -5.10 12.92
C GLY A 72 3.13 -5.68 13.56
N PHE A 73 4.29 -5.60 12.89
CA PHE A 73 5.55 -6.10 13.45
C PHE A 73 6.00 -5.35 14.70
N ARG A 74 5.76 -4.04 14.76
CA ARG A 74 6.04 -3.23 15.94
C ARG A 74 5.18 -3.64 17.13
N ASP A 75 3.90 -3.91 16.93
CA ASP A 75 3.00 -4.40 17.97
C ASP A 75 3.39 -5.81 18.45
N LEU A 76 3.81 -6.69 17.53
CA LEU A 76 4.37 -7.99 17.88
C LEU A 76 5.62 -7.84 18.77
N ALA A 77 6.48 -6.87 18.50
CA ALA A 77 7.65 -6.59 19.33
C ALA A 77 7.26 -6.09 20.73
N CYS A 78 6.26 -5.21 20.84
CA CYS A 78 5.71 -4.76 22.13
C CYS A 78 5.18 -5.94 22.95
N VAL A 79 4.40 -6.83 22.33
CA VAL A 79 3.90 -8.05 23.00
C VAL A 79 5.08 -8.92 23.45
N ALA A 80 6.07 -9.17 22.59
CA ALA A 80 7.22 -10.01 22.92
C ALA A 80 8.08 -9.44 24.07
N GLU A 81 8.06 -8.12 24.27
CA GLU A 81 8.73 -7.42 25.38
C GLU A 81 7.87 -7.27 26.64
N GLY A 82 6.60 -7.69 26.62
CA GLY A 82 5.66 -7.55 27.74
C GLY A 82 5.17 -6.12 27.95
N ALA A 83 5.11 -5.34 26.88
CA ALA A 83 4.58 -3.97 26.83
C ALA A 83 3.25 -3.94 26.06
N GLU A 84 2.31 -4.81 26.40
CA GLU A 84 1.02 -4.93 25.71
C GLU A 84 0.19 -3.63 25.74
N GLU A 85 0.37 -2.79 26.76
CA GLU A 85 -0.26 -1.46 26.85
C GLU A 85 0.21 -0.49 25.76
N ALA A 86 1.34 -0.76 25.11
CA ALA A 86 1.88 0.06 24.04
C ALA A 86 1.36 -0.35 22.66
N VAL A 87 0.64 -1.47 22.51
CA VAL A 87 0.10 -1.99 21.24
C VAL A 87 -0.92 -1.03 20.62
N LEU A 88 -0.81 -0.77 19.32
CA LEU A 88 -1.71 0.13 18.60
C LEU A 88 -2.91 -0.60 17.97
N GLY A 89 -2.71 -1.80 17.44
CA GLY A 89 -3.72 -2.62 16.76
C GLY A 89 -4.65 -3.39 17.71
N THR A 90 -5.18 -2.72 18.73
CA THR A 90 -6.04 -3.35 19.76
C THR A 90 -7.34 -3.92 19.19
N ASP A 91 -7.77 -3.44 18.03
CA ASP A 91 -8.93 -3.94 17.28
C ASP A 91 -8.66 -5.28 16.55
N ARG A 92 -7.39 -5.70 16.47
CA ARG A 92 -6.96 -6.86 15.69
C ARG A 92 -6.12 -7.89 16.43
N VAL A 93 -5.77 -7.71 17.71
CA VAL A 93 -4.91 -8.67 18.43
C VAL A 93 -5.61 -10.05 18.46
N PRO A 94 -5.18 -11.06 17.66
CA PRO A 94 -5.67 -12.40 17.90
C PRO A 94 -5.15 -12.84 19.28
N ALA A 95 -5.97 -13.59 20.02
CA ALA A 95 -5.66 -14.03 21.39
C ALA A 95 -4.42 -14.94 21.50
N ASP A 96 -3.79 -15.32 20.38
CA ASP A 96 -2.70 -16.29 20.33
C ASP A 96 -1.63 -15.87 19.29
N ILE A 97 -0.95 -14.77 19.60
CA ILE A 97 0.18 -14.29 18.79
C ILE A 97 1.45 -15.06 19.17
N PRO A 98 2.09 -15.78 18.23
CA PRO A 98 3.39 -16.38 18.48
C PRO A 98 4.42 -15.31 18.86
N ARG A 99 5.05 -15.46 20.02
CA ARG A 99 6.12 -14.56 20.47
C ARG A 99 7.41 -14.89 19.71
N GLY A 100 7.79 -14.02 18.78
CA GLY A 100 9.09 -14.06 18.11
C GLY A 100 10.17 -13.28 18.89
N ASP A 101 11.43 -13.35 18.44
CA ASP A 101 12.51 -12.51 18.98
C ASP A 101 12.17 -11.01 18.72
N PRO A 102 12.03 -10.18 19.78
CA PRO A 102 11.72 -8.75 19.63
C PRO A 102 12.67 -8.01 18.71
N ARG A 103 13.96 -8.39 18.67
CA ARG A 103 14.95 -7.74 17.80
C ARG A 103 14.65 -7.98 16.33
N ARG A 104 14.27 -9.21 15.98
CA ARG A 104 13.92 -9.61 14.61
C ARG A 104 12.58 -9.00 14.17
N LEU A 105 11.65 -8.84 15.10
CA LEU A 105 10.37 -8.15 14.86
C LEU A 105 10.57 -6.65 14.62
N ARG A 106 11.44 -5.99 15.39
CA ARG A 106 11.81 -4.59 15.12
C ARG A 106 12.47 -4.43 13.76
N GLU A 107 13.41 -5.31 13.41
CA GLU A 107 14.02 -5.30 12.07
C GLU A 107 12.98 -5.51 10.97
N ALA A 108 12.03 -6.44 11.15
CA ALA A 108 10.94 -6.66 10.18
C ALA A 108 10.10 -5.39 9.96
N SER A 109 9.75 -4.67 11.03
CA SER A 109 9.08 -3.37 10.94
C SER A 109 9.90 -2.35 10.14
N GLU A 110 11.21 -2.25 10.41
CA GLU A 110 12.12 -1.35 9.69
C GLU A 110 12.21 -1.70 8.19
N ARG A 111 12.20 -2.99 7.83
CA ARG A 111 12.20 -3.42 6.41
C ARG A 111 10.91 -3.01 5.69
N CYS A 112 9.77 -3.03 6.36
CA CYS A 112 8.51 -2.54 5.79
C CYS A 112 8.59 -1.03 5.51
N GLU A 113 9.04 -0.23 6.49
CA GLU A 113 9.22 1.22 6.32
C GLU A 113 10.26 1.57 5.25
N GLN A 114 11.40 0.88 5.23
CA GLN A 114 12.41 1.08 4.21
C GLN A 114 11.89 0.79 2.80
N THR A 115 11.04 -0.24 2.66
CA THR A 115 10.39 -0.56 1.39
C THR A 115 9.40 0.54 1.00
N ARG A 116 8.59 1.01 1.95
CA ARG A 116 7.63 2.11 1.76
C ARG A 116 8.30 3.37 1.22
N LEU A 117 9.36 3.82 1.91
CA LEU A 117 10.16 4.98 1.48
C LEU A 117 10.84 4.76 0.12
N SER A 118 11.26 3.53 -0.20
CA SER A 118 11.90 3.24 -1.48
C SER A 118 10.93 3.30 -2.66
N LEU A 119 9.65 3.00 -2.46
CA LEU A 119 8.63 3.08 -3.51
C LEU A 119 8.38 4.53 -3.94
N GLU A 120 8.61 5.51 -3.05
CA GLU A 120 8.56 6.93 -3.41
C GLU A 120 9.63 7.32 -4.44
N LEU A 121 10.71 6.55 -4.55
CA LEU A 121 11.86 6.82 -5.44
C LEU A 121 11.78 6.11 -6.81
N ASN A 122 10.61 5.61 -7.21
CA ASN A 122 10.35 4.89 -8.47
C ASN A 122 10.97 3.47 -8.56
N VAL A 123 11.10 2.75 -7.45
CA VAL A 123 11.45 1.32 -7.49
C VAL A 123 10.26 0.51 -8.02
N THR A 124 10.50 -0.46 -8.91
CA THR A 124 9.45 -1.34 -9.44
C THR A 124 8.89 -2.24 -8.34
N GLU A 125 7.57 -2.16 -8.13
CA GLU A 125 6.84 -2.90 -7.09
C GLU A 125 7.01 -4.42 -7.22
N ASP A 126 7.03 -4.93 -8.45
CA ASP A 126 7.23 -6.35 -8.79
C ASP A 126 8.58 -6.91 -8.34
N LEU A 127 9.54 -6.05 -7.98
CA LEU A 127 10.81 -6.47 -7.39
C LEU A 127 10.86 -6.19 -5.89
N ALA A 128 10.29 -5.07 -5.45
CA ALA A 128 10.28 -4.67 -4.05
C ALA A 128 9.52 -5.65 -3.15
N PHE A 129 8.31 -6.06 -3.58
CA PHE A 129 7.45 -6.94 -2.77
C PHE A 129 7.99 -8.37 -2.64
N PRO A 130 8.49 -9.04 -3.70
CA PRO A 130 9.15 -10.33 -3.55
C PRO A 130 10.39 -10.26 -2.66
N ALA A 131 11.22 -9.22 -2.83
CA ALA A 131 12.42 -9.05 -2.03
C ALA A 131 12.09 -8.80 -0.55
N LEU A 132 11.06 -7.99 -0.25
CA LEU A 132 10.57 -7.80 1.11
C LEU A 132 10.02 -9.12 1.68
N SER A 133 9.20 -9.84 0.92
CA SER A 133 8.62 -11.12 1.36
C SER A 133 9.68 -12.14 1.73
N PHE A 134 10.73 -12.26 0.91
CA PHE A 134 11.88 -13.14 1.19
C PHE A 134 12.63 -12.73 2.47
N ARG A 135 12.90 -11.43 2.65
CA ARG A 135 13.56 -10.91 3.86
C ARG A 135 12.73 -11.14 5.11
N LEU A 136 11.42 -10.86 5.06
CA LEU A 136 10.50 -11.10 6.17
C LEU A 136 10.43 -12.59 6.51
N ALA A 137 10.34 -13.48 5.51
CA ALA A 137 10.38 -14.92 5.73
C ALA A 137 11.69 -15.35 6.43
N SER A 138 12.84 -14.77 6.06
CA SER A 138 14.11 -15.06 6.74
C SER A 138 14.18 -14.52 8.17
N LEU A 139 13.51 -13.40 8.46
CA LEU A 139 13.53 -12.74 9.77
C LEU A 139 12.52 -13.35 10.74
N VAL A 140 11.29 -13.59 10.31
CA VAL A 140 10.17 -13.98 11.17
C VAL A 140 9.46 -15.25 10.70
N GLY A 141 9.75 -15.74 9.48
CA GLY A 141 9.15 -16.93 8.90
C GLY A 141 9.72 -18.26 9.40
N ALA A 142 10.74 -18.23 10.27
CA ALA A 142 11.23 -19.39 10.99
C ALA A 142 11.00 -19.19 12.50
N SER A 143 9.80 -19.56 12.94
CA SER A 143 9.54 -19.91 14.34
C SER A 143 8.71 -21.19 14.34
N ALA A 144 9.44 -22.30 14.29
CA ALA A 144 9.10 -23.56 14.94
C ALA A 144 10.39 -24.05 15.61
#